data_AF-A0A7X8WQI9-F1
#
_entry.id   AF-A0A7X8WQI9-F1
#
_cell.length_a   1.000
_cell.length_b   1.000
_cell.length_c   1.000
_cell.angle_alpha   90.00
_cell.angle_beta   90.00
_cell.angle_gamma   90.00
#
_symmetry.space_group_name_H-M   'P 1'
#
loop_
_entity.id
_entity.type
_entity.pdbx_description
1 polymer ?
#
loop_
_entity_poly.entity_id
_entity_poly.type
_entity_poly.pdbx_seq_one_letter_code
_entity_poly.pdbx_strand_id
1 'polypeptide(L)' 'ALGESGLVAAVIYHAFNGIRIVLVDFWKKGTKYHKQMLWAVMILWVVVFGAFFVRHMMLVLGG' A
#
# COMPACT_ATOMS: atom_id res chain seq x y z
N ALA A 1 -8.04 13.79 11.37
CA ALA A 1 -7.42 13.65 10.05
C ALA A 1 -6.14 12.79 10.05
N LEU A 2 -5.15 13.07 10.91
CA LEU A 2 -3.88 12.32 10.88
C LEU A 2 -4.00 10.86 11.37
N GLY A 3 -4.75 10.61 12.44
CA GLY A 3 -4.95 9.25 12.97
C GLY A 3 -5.71 8.32 12.02
N GLU A 4 -6.81 8.80 11.44
CA GLU A 4 -7.57 8.11 10.39
C GLU A 4 -6.75 7.92 9.10
N SER A 5 -5.96 8.91 8.69
CA SER A 5 -5.02 8.75 7.57
C SER A 5 -3.97 7.67 7.84
N GLY A 6 -3.43 7.62 9.06
CA GLY A 6 -2.50 6.58 9.49
C GLY A 6 -3.12 5.18 9.45
N LEU A 7 -4.38 5.06 9.91
CA LEU A 7 -5.13 3.81 9.83
C LEU A 7 -5.32 3.36 8.37
N VAL A 8 -5.70 4.28 7.48
CA VAL A 8 -5.87 3.99 6.04
C VAL A 8 -4.54 3.56 5.41
N ALA A 9 -3.44 4.25 5.72
CA ALA A 9 -2.09 3.86 5.31
C ALA A 9 -1.78 2.40 5.72
N ALA A 10 -2.04 2.05 6.98
CA ALA A 10 -1.78 0.71 7.50
C ALA A 10 -2.63 -0.37 6.80
N VAL A 11 -3.92 -0.11 6.58
CA VAL A 11 -4.84 -1.06 5.92
C VAL A 11 -4.46 -1.28 4.45
N ILE A 12 -4.16 -0.21 3.70
CA ILE A 12 -3.76 -0.32 2.29
C ILE A 12 -2.44 -1.10 2.19
N TYR A 13 -1.48 -0.82 3.08
CA TYR A 13 -0.22 -1.58 3.10
C TYR A 13 -0.47 -3.06 3.39
N HIS A 14 -1.27 -3.36 4.42
CA HIS A 14 -1.61 -4.72 4.81
C HIS A 14 -2.26 -5.51 3.65
N ALA A 15 -3.21 -4.89 2.95
CA ALA A 15 -3.89 -5.51 1.82
C ALA A 15 -2.91 -5.88 0.69
N PHE A 16 -2.06 -4.94 0.25
CA PHE A 16 -1.07 -5.21 -0.80
C PHE A 16 0.01 -6.20 -0.35
N ASN A 17 0.46 -6.11 0.90
CA ASN A 17 1.42 -7.04 1.48
C ASN A 17 0.84 -8.46 1.59
N GLY A 18 -0.45 -8.60 1.91
CA GLY A 18 -1.17 -9.87 1.92
C GLY A 18 -1.18 -10.52 0.53
N ILE A 19 -1.50 -9.74 -0.52
CA ILE A 19 -1.44 -10.22 -1.92
C ILE A 19 -0.03 -10.67 -2.27
N ARG A 20 1.01 -9.93 -1.87
CA ARG A 20 2.41 -10.35 -2.09
C ARG A 20 2.69 -11.72 -1.49
N ILE A 21 2.31 -11.94 -0.23
CA ILE A 21 2.57 -13.20 0.46
C ILE A 21 1.86 -14.35 -0.26
N VAL A 22 0.58 -14.18 -0.60
CA VAL A 22 -0.17 -15.17 -1.40
C VAL A 22 0.55 -15.48 -2.72
N LEU A 23 1.01 -14.47 -3.45
CA LEU A 23 1.74 -14.68 -4.69
C LEU A 23 3.10 -15.36 -4.46
N VAL A 24 3.79 -15.07 -3.35
CA VAL A 24 5.06 -15.72 -3.02
C VAL A 24 4.86 -17.20 -2.71
N ASP A 25 3.81 -17.54 -1.97
CA ASP A 25 3.55 -18.90 -1.48
C ASP A 25 2.97 -19.81 -2.57
N PHE A 26 2.10 -19.28 -3.42
CA PHE A 26 1.36 -20.08 -4.40
C PHE A 26 1.90 -20.00 -5.84
N TRP A 27 2.84 -19.10 -6.15
CA TRP A 27 3.45 -19.03 -7.48
C TRP A 27 4.80 -19.75 -7.53
N LYS A 28 4.99 -20.64 -8.52
CA LYS A 28 6.25 -21.38 -8.76
C LYS A 28 7.51 -20.52 -8.81
N LYS A 29 7.41 -19.21 -9.14
CA LYS A 29 8.54 -18.27 -9.19
C LYS A 29 8.49 -17.21 -8.08
N GLY A 30 7.59 -17.33 -7.12
CA GLY A 30 7.35 -16.34 -6.07
C GLY A 30 8.60 -16.00 -5.26
N THR A 31 9.34 -17.02 -4.82
CA THR A 31 10.60 -16.86 -4.07
C THR A 31 11.70 -16.18 -4.88
N LYS A 32 11.74 -16.37 -6.20
CA LYS A 32 12.71 -15.72 -7.10
C LYS A 32 12.49 -14.22 -7.19
N TYR A 33 11.24 -13.77 -7.17
CA TYR A 33 10.87 -12.36 -7.37
C TYR A 33 10.45 -11.62 -6.10
N HIS A 34 10.64 -12.21 -4.91
CA HIS A 34 10.17 -11.64 -3.65
C HIS A 34 10.62 -10.19 -3.40
N LYS A 35 11.88 -9.82 -3.75
CA LYS A 35 12.38 -8.45 -3.60
C LYS A 35 11.69 -7.48 -4.55
N GLN A 36 11.53 -7.87 -5.81
CA GLN A 36 10.83 -7.07 -6.83
C GLN A 36 9.37 -6.87 -6.45
N MET A 37 8.73 -7.91 -5.91
CA MET A 37 7.35 -7.84 -5.44
C MET A 37 7.20 -6.94 -4.20
N LEU A 38 8.19 -6.92 -3.30
CA LEU A 38 8.21 -5.98 -2.19
C LEU A 38 8.31 -4.53 -2.69
N TRP A 39 9.22 -4.25 -3.62
CA TRP A 39 9.32 -2.91 -4.23
C TRP A 39 8.06 -2.52 -4.99
N ALA A 40 7.43 -3.45 -5.72
CA ALA A 40 6.17 -3.21 -6.38
C ALA A 40 5.05 -2.84 -5.38
N VAL A 41 4.94 -3.57 -4.26
CA VAL A 41 3.99 -3.25 -3.19
C VAL A 41 4.26 -1.87 -2.59
N MET A 42 5.52 -1.53 -2.31
CA MET A 42 5.87 -0.22 -1.77
C MET A 42 5.49 0.92 -2.72
N ILE A 43 5.78 0.77 -4.02
CA ILE A 43 5.42 1.77 -5.03
C ILE A 43 3.90 1.91 -5.14
N LEU A 44 3.16 0.80 -5.25
CA LEU A 44 1.70 0.81 -5.32
C LEU A 44 1.09 1.45 -4.08
N TRP A 45 1.61 1.10 -2.90
CA TRP A 45 1.17 1.68 -1.64
C TRP A 45 1.39 3.20 -1.60
N VAL A 46 2.60 3.69 -1.94
CA VAL A 46 2.90 5.14 -1.97
C VAL A 46 1.99 5.87 -2.96
N VAL A 47 1.75 5.32 -4.15
CA VAL A 47 0.91 5.95 -5.17
C VAL A 47 -0.54 6.05 -4.70
N VAL A 48 -1.11 4.94 -4.22
CA VAL A 48 -2.52 4.88 -3.80
C VAL A 48 -2.75 5.71 -2.53
N PHE A 49 -1.94 5.48 -1.49
CA PHE A 49 -2.05 6.23 -0.25
C PHE A 49 -1.71 7.71 -0.45
N GLY A 50 -0.69 8.04 -1.24
CA GLY A 50 -0.31 9.42 -1.54
C GLY A 50 -1.44 10.19 -2.22
N ALA A 51 -2.08 9.62 -3.24
CA ALA A 51 -3.22 10.23 -3.90
C ALA A 51 -4.40 10.45 -2.93
N PHE A 52 -4.71 9.44 -2.10
CA PHE A 52 -5.73 9.55 -1.05
C PHE A 52 -5.37 10.66 -0.04
N PHE A 53 -4.15 10.65 0.48
CA PHE A 53 -3.70 11.54 1.54
C PHE A 53 -3.72 13.00 1.07
N VAL A 54 -3.21 13.28 -0.13
CA VAL A 54 -3.23 14.62 -0.73
C VAL A 54 -4.67 15.12 -0.86
N ARG A 55 -5.57 14.31 -1.45
CA ARG A 55 -6.98 14.68 -1.61
C ARG A 55 -7.68 14.87 -0.26
N HIS A 56 -7.46 13.98 0.69
CA HIS A 56 -8.10 14.04 2.00
C HIS A 56 -7.61 15.26 2.79
N MET A 57 -6.32 15.57 2.77
CA MET A 57 -5.78 16.77 3.40
C MET A 57 -6.33 18.05 2.77
N MET A 58 -6.44 18.13 1.43
CA MET A 58 -7.05 19.30 0.78
C MET A 58 -8.50 19.54 1.24
N LEU A 59 -9.29 18.48 1.41
CA LEU A 59 -10.68 18.57 1.86
C LEU A 59 -10.79 18.96 3.33
N VAL A 60 -9.89 18.45 4.17
CA VAL A 60 -9.86 18.76 5.60
C VAL A 60 -9.34 20.18 5.88
N LEU A 61 -8.40 20.69 5.07
CA LEU A 61 -7.76 21.99 5.27
C LEU A 61 -8.42 23.14 4.50
N GLY A 62 -9.08 22.85 3.37
CA GLY A 62 -9.75 23.84 2.54
C GLY A 62 -11.25 24.00 2.81
N GLY A 63 -11.79 23.23 3.76
CA GLY A 63 -13.15 23.35 4.27
C GLY A 63 -13.23 24.15 5.55
#